data_AF-A0A3M1CM49-F1
#
_entry.id   AF-A0A3M1CM49-F1
#
_cell.length_a   1.000
_cell.length_b   1.000
_cell.length_c   1.000
_cell.angle_alpha   90.00
_cell.angle_beta   90.00
_cell.angle_gamma   90.00
#
_symmetry.space_group_name_H-M   'P 1'
#
loop_
_entity.id
_entity.type
_entity.pdbx_description
1 polymer ?
#
loop_
_entity_poly.entity_id
_entity_poly.type
_entity_poly.pdbx_seq_one_letter_code
_entity_poly.pdbx_strand_id
1 'polypeptide(L)'
;KQAKQTGKTMAKAPAKTRKATGAVAKTNGKTPANKKMLAKTNRRSTARFRRSVKLKKTMVAEFPKRLVIKYRRRNTRDPFASLLEENSYNDVTPVEQRIPNVEGVKLVGTIESEGGTNRALLEDKEGYSYILKAGDKVRNGYVLRVERDKVYFQIFEYGWSRTVSLAIEEF
;
A
#
# COMPACT_ATOMS: atom_id res chain seq x y z
N LYS A 1 60.00 19.11 24.33
CA LYS A 1 59.07 18.50 25.33
C LYS A 1 58.07 17.66 24.52
N GLN A 2 58.31 16.35 24.37
CA GLN A 2 57.62 15.23 25.08
C GLN A 2 56.08 15.31 24.95
N ALA A 3 55.29 14.28 24.64
CA ALA A 3 55.53 12.87 24.33
C ALA A 3 54.26 12.24 23.68
N LYS A 4 54.47 11.11 23.01
CA LYS A 4 53.48 10.15 22.48
C LYS A 4 52.47 9.66 23.54
N GLN A 5 51.28 9.25 23.10
CA GLN A 5 50.70 7.98 23.56
C GLN A 5 49.80 7.34 22.50
N THR A 6 50.04 6.05 22.33
CA THR A 6 49.45 5.05 21.41
C THR A 6 48.64 4.02 22.21
N GLY A 7 47.65 3.37 21.59
CA GLY A 7 47.01 2.12 22.06
C GLY A 7 45.67 1.89 21.35
N LYS A 8 45.50 1.08 20.29
CA LYS A 8 45.58 -0.40 20.10
C LYS A 8 44.48 -1.21 20.83
N THR A 9 43.58 -1.81 20.02
CA THR A 9 43.02 -3.21 20.11
C THR A 9 42.02 -3.52 21.25
N MET A 10 41.02 -4.42 21.18
CA MET A 10 40.65 -5.59 20.36
C MET A 10 39.12 -5.80 20.32
N ALA A 11 38.66 -6.58 19.35
CA ALA A 11 37.33 -7.19 19.22
C ALA A 11 37.00 -8.22 20.32
N LYS A 12 35.69 -8.42 20.61
CA LYS A 12 35.12 -9.74 20.96
C LYS A 12 33.59 -9.77 20.89
N ALA A 13 33.05 -10.56 19.95
CA ALA A 13 31.71 -11.14 20.04
C ALA A 13 31.76 -12.40 20.93
N PRO A 14 30.63 -12.81 21.51
CA PRO A 14 30.22 -14.20 21.28
C PRO A 14 28.72 -14.39 21.07
N ALA A 15 28.42 -15.25 20.10
CA ALA A 15 27.14 -15.93 19.94
C ALA A 15 26.84 -16.88 21.11
N LYS A 16 25.55 -17.02 21.47
CA LYS A 16 25.04 -18.15 22.25
C LYS A 16 23.85 -18.78 21.54
N THR A 17 24.12 -19.96 20.99
CA THR A 17 23.16 -20.98 20.57
C THR A 17 22.97 -22.00 21.71
N ARG A 18 21.74 -22.48 21.95
CA ARG A 18 21.37 -23.79 22.54
C ARG A 18 19.82 -23.91 22.50
N LYS A 19 19.23 -24.79 21.67
CA LYS A 19 18.80 -26.20 21.94
C LYS A 19 17.92 -26.34 23.20
N ALA A 20 16.88 -27.15 23.32
CA ALA A 20 16.01 -27.99 22.48
C ALA A 20 15.01 -28.65 23.49
N THR A 21 13.95 -29.34 23.00
CA THR A 21 13.07 -30.30 23.73
C THR A 21 12.09 -29.66 24.74
N GLY A 22 10.81 -30.01 24.83
CA GLY A 22 10.00 -31.11 24.31
C GLY A 22 9.02 -31.50 25.43
N ALA A 23 7.70 -31.45 25.20
CA ALA A 23 6.73 -32.13 26.06
C ALA A 23 5.38 -32.31 25.36
N VAL A 24 5.17 -33.54 24.91
CA VAL A 24 3.90 -34.15 24.55
C VAL A 24 3.11 -34.40 25.84
N ALA A 25 1.84 -34.01 25.89
CA ALA A 25 0.87 -34.57 26.83
C ALA A 25 -0.42 -34.90 26.08
N LYS A 26 -0.62 -36.20 25.82
CA LYS A 26 -1.91 -36.81 25.52
C LYS A 26 -2.54 -37.26 26.83
N THR A 27 -3.78 -36.90 27.10
CA THR A 27 -4.73 -37.78 27.81
C THR A 27 -6.15 -37.51 27.32
N ASN A 28 -6.80 -38.61 26.92
CA ASN A 28 -8.17 -38.72 26.44
C ASN A 28 -9.19 -38.54 27.58
N GLY A 29 -10.42 -38.14 27.25
CA GLY A 29 -11.58 -38.51 28.09
C GLY A 29 -12.83 -37.64 27.98
N LYS A 30 -13.76 -38.09 27.12
CA LYS A 30 -15.23 -38.03 27.25
C LYS A 30 -15.97 -36.67 27.15
N THR A 31 -16.76 -36.61 26.08
CA THR A 31 -17.97 -35.81 25.81
C THR A 31 -18.91 -35.71 27.03
N PRO A 32 -19.61 -34.57 27.19
CA PRO A 32 -21.03 -34.58 26.86
C PRO A 32 -21.48 -33.37 26.03
N ALA A 33 -22.49 -33.62 25.21
CA ALA A 33 -23.15 -32.64 24.37
C ALA A 33 -23.99 -31.66 25.18
N ASN A 34 -23.95 -30.35 24.87
CA ASN A 34 -25.17 -29.61 24.52
C ASN A 34 -24.89 -28.26 23.84
N LYS A 35 -25.87 -27.91 22.99
CA LYS A 35 -26.14 -26.63 22.32
C LYS A 35 -25.82 -25.42 23.23
N LYS A 36 -25.35 -24.27 22.75
CA LYS A 36 -25.99 -23.37 21.77
C LYS A 36 -25.08 -22.13 21.59
N MET A 37 -25.23 -21.47 20.45
CA MET A 37 -24.89 -20.06 20.18
C MET A 37 -23.41 -19.71 19.94
N LEU A 38 -23.04 -19.64 18.64
CA LEU A 38 -22.07 -18.62 18.21
C LEU A 38 -22.63 -17.88 16.99
N ALA A 39 -22.36 -16.58 17.01
CA ALA A 39 -23.08 -15.53 16.33
C ALA A 39 -23.01 -15.59 14.79
N LYS A 40 -24.10 -15.10 14.18
CA LYS A 40 -24.23 -14.66 12.80
C LYS A 40 -22.98 -13.90 12.33
N THR A 41 -22.30 -14.43 11.31
CA THR A 41 -21.59 -13.58 10.35
C THR A 41 -22.28 -13.69 9.00
N ASN A 42 -22.80 -12.55 8.59
CA ASN A 42 -23.70 -12.34 7.47
C ASN A 42 -22.89 -12.41 6.17
N ARG A 43 -22.67 -13.61 5.62
CA ARG A 43 -22.14 -13.74 4.26
C ARG A 43 -23.25 -13.37 3.28
N ARG A 44 -23.18 -12.15 2.75
CA ARG A 44 -24.02 -11.67 1.65
C ARG A 44 -23.85 -12.63 0.47
N SER A 45 -24.75 -13.58 0.33
CA SER A 45 -24.82 -14.42 -0.85
C SER A 45 -25.27 -13.55 -2.01
N THR A 46 -24.33 -13.19 -2.88
CA THR A 46 -24.63 -12.62 -4.21
C THR A 46 -25.19 -13.71 -5.10
N ALA A 47 -26.36 -14.22 -4.74
CA ALA A 47 -27.15 -15.12 -5.56
C ALA A 47 -28.51 -14.43 -5.75
N ARG A 48 -28.53 -13.48 -6.69
CA ARG A 48 -29.79 -13.07 -7.34
C ARG A 48 -30.30 -14.32 -8.03
N PHE A 49 -31.21 -15.05 -7.39
CA PHE A 49 -32.29 -15.88 -7.96
C PHE A 49 -32.91 -16.65 -6.80
N ARG A 50 -33.76 -15.96 -6.05
CA ARG A 50 -34.74 -16.58 -5.15
C ARG A 50 -36.13 -16.17 -5.61
N ARG A 51 -36.63 -16.87 -6.60
CA ARG A 51 -38.07 -17.04 -6.81
C ARG A 51 -38.35 -18.54 -6.84
N SER A 52 -38.75 -19.08 -5.71
CA SER A 52 -39.35 -20.42 -5.65
C SER A 52 -40.82 -20.31 -6.08
N VAL A 53 -41.05 -20.08 -7.38
CA VAL A 53 -42.39 -20.27 -7.93
C VAL A 53 -42.51 -21.74 -8.30
N LYS A 54 -43.41 -22.46 -7.62
CA LYS A 54 -43.76 -23.83 -7.98
C LYS A 54 -44.56 -23.80 -9.29
N LEU A 55 -43.85 -23.72 -10.40
CA LEU A 55 -44.42 -23.93 -11.73
C LEU A 55 -44.67 -25.44 -11.89
N LYS A 56 -45.95 -25.83 -11.77
CA LYS A 56 -46.41 -27.18 -12.07
C LYS A 56 -46.34 -27.35 -13.60
N LYS A 57 -45.52 -28.31 -14.06
CA LYS A 57 -45.34 -28.72 -15.48
C LYS A 57 -44.52 -27.81 -16.40
N THR A 58 -43.31 -27.44 -16.00
CA THR A 58 -42.26 -27.20 -17.00
C THR A 58 -41.14 -28.17 -16.68
N MET A 59 -40.82 -29.09 -17.60
CA MET A 59 -39.62 -29.92 -17.46
C MET A 59 -38.43 -28.99 -17.46
N VAL A 60 -37.97 -28.62 -16.27
CA VAL A 60 -36.73 -27.87 -16.12
C VAL A 60 -35.63 -28.82 -16.55
N ALA A 61 -35.07 -28.59 -17.74
CA ALA A 61 -33.91 -29.32 -18.22
C ALA A 61 -32.84 -29.26 -17.12
N GLU A 62 -32.53 -30.40 -16.51
CA GLU A 62 -31.49 -30.46 -15.50
C GLU A 62 -30.17 -30.22 -16.22
N PHE A 63 -29.57 -29.05 -16.00
CA PHE A 63 -28.30 -28.72 -16.61
C PHE A 63 -27.25 -29.75 -16.16
N PRO A 64 -26.43 -30.28 -17.08
CA PRO A 64 -25.43 -31.27 -16.72
C PRO A 64 -24.51 -30.69 -15.65
N LYS A 65 -24.45 -31.37 -14.50
CA LYS A 65 -23.57 -30.99 -13.40
C LYS A 65 -22.13 -31.22 -13.87
N ARG A 66 -21.44 -30.13 -14.20
CA ARG A 66 -20.03 -30.18 -14.59
C ARG A 66 -19.19 -30.55 -13.37
N LEU A 67 -18.23 -31.44 -13.57
CA LEU A 67 -17.21 -31.74 -12.58
C LEU A 67 -16.44 -30.46 -12.24
N VAL A 68 -16.43 -30.08 -10.97
CA VAL A 68 -15.66 -28.91 -10.48
C VAL A 68 -14.31 -29.41 -10.00
N ILE A 69 -13.29 -29.24 -10.83
CA ILE A 69 -11.91 -29.53 -10.44
C ILE A 69 -11.39 -28.36 -9.61
N LYS A 70 -11.01 -28.62 -8.35
CA LYS A 70 -10.41 -27.63 -7.46
C LYS A 70 -8.91 -27.87 -7.38
N TYR A 71 -8.14 -26.90 -7.86
CA TYR A 71 -6.68 -26.94 -7.72
C TYR A 71 -6.29 -26.56 -6.28
N ARG A 72 -5.37 -27.33 -5.68
CA ARG A 72 -4.84 -27.06 -4.34
C ARG A 72 -3.32 -27.18 -4.37
N ARG A 73 -2.64 -26.04 -4.46
CA ARG A 73 -1.18 -25.97 -4.32
C ARG A 73 -0.78 -26.37 -2.89
N ARG A 74 -0.03 -27.46 -2.74
CA ARG A 74 0.65 -27.80 -1.48
C ARG A 74 2.14 -27.59 -1.71
N ASN A 75 2.69 -26.55 -1.10
CA ASN A 75 4.12 -26.21 -1.07
C ASN A 75 4.82 -25.94 -2.43
N THR A 76 4.08 -25.77 -3.52
CA THR A 76 4.61 -25.39 -4.85
C THR A 76 3.95 -24.11 -5.34
N ARG A 77 4.66 -23.31 -6.17
CA ARG A 77 4.07 -22.14 -6.86
C ARG A 77 2.89 -22.61 -7.71
N ASP A 78 1.82 -21.84 -7.69
CA ASP A 78 0.64 -22.11 -8.52
C ASP A 78 1.04 -21.97 -10.00
N PRO A 79 0.87 -23.00 -10.85
CA PRO A 79 1.17 -22.91 -12.28
C PRO A 79 0.29 -21.89 -13.00
N PHE A 80 -0.81 -21.45 -12.38
CA PHE A 80 -1.68 -20.40 -12.88
C PHE A 80 -1.44 -19.04 -12.22
N ALA A 81 -0.51 -18.94 -11.26
CA ALA A 81 -0.08 -17.64 -10.78
C ALA A 81 0.79 -16.96 -11.86
N SER A 82 0.56 -15.67 -12.07
CA SER A 82 1.40 -14.86 -12.95
C SER A 82 2.88 -15.01 -12.58
N LEU A 83 3.74 -15.07 -13.61
CA LEU A 83 5.19 -15.06 -13.45
C LEU A 83 5.72 -13.64 -13.16
N LEU A 84 4.95 -12.62 -13.51
CA LEU A 84 5.22 -11.24 -13.15
C LEU A 84 4.78 -11.07 -11.69
N GLU A 85 5.75 -11.20 -10.78
CA GLU A 85 5.58 -10.68 -9.43
C GLU A 85 5.52 -9.15 -9.51
N GLU A 86 4.71 -8.55 -8.64
CA GLU A 86 4.28 -7.13 -8.52
C GLU A 86 5.41 -6.06 -8.49
N ASN A 87 6.64 -6.42 -8.87
CA ASN A 87 7.81 -5.57 -8.96
C ASN A 87 8.35 -5.44 -10.40
N SER A 88 7.51 -5.63 -11.42
CA SER A 88 7.83 -5.22 -12.79
C SER A 88 7.80 -3.69 -12.91
N TYR A 89 9.00 -3.11 -12.95
CA TYR A 89 9.38 -1.70 -13.13
C TYR A 89 8.72 -0.91 -14.28
N ASN A 90 7.63 -1.37 -14.90
CA ASN A 90 6.92 -0.67 -15.98
C ASN A 90 5.40 -0.85 -15.96
N ASP A 91 4.83 -1.43 -14.89
CA ASP A 91 3.40 -1.25 -14.64
C ASP A 91 3.26 0.12 -13.97
N VAL A 92 2.89 1.13 -14.76
CA VAL A 92 2.48 2.46 -14.26
C VAL A 92 1.30 2.23 -13.32
N THR A 93 1.62 1.96 -12.06
CA THR A 93 0.62 1.87 -11.01
C THR A 93 -0.04 3.25 -10.90
N PRO A 94 -1.32 3.35 -10.51
CA PRO A 94 -1.94 4.62 -10.12
C PRO A 94 -1.21 5.35 -8.98
N VAL A 95 -0.14 4.75 -8.44
CA VAL A 95 0.72 5.28 -7.38
C VAL A 95 1.83 6.17 -7.95
N GLU A 96 2.36 5.90 -9.15
CA GLU A 96 3.35 6.80 -9.78
C GLU A 96 2.70 8.08 -10.34
N GLN A 97 1.41 8.02 -10.69
CA GLN A 97 0.56 9.21 -10.90
C GLN A 97 0.37 10.07 -9.64
N ARG A 98 0.82 9.64 -8.46
CA ARG A 98 0.65 10.44 -7.23
C ARG A 98 1.72 11.49 -7.01
N ILE A 99 2.87 11.40 -7.69
CA ILE A 99 3.98 12.33 -7.44
C ILE A 99 3.96 13.41 -8.54
N PRO A 100 3.56 14.66 -8.20
CA PRO A 100 3.40 15.71 -9.20
C PRO A 100 4.75 16.11 -9.81
N ASN A 101 4.72 16.39 -11.11
CA ASN A 101 5.85 16.99 -11.82
C ASN A 101 5.78 18.52 -11.74
N VAL A 102 6.75 19.17 -11.10
CA VAL A 102 6.73 20.61 -10.83
C VAL A 102 6.66 21.46 -12.10
N GLU A 103 7.24 20.99 -13.21
CA GLU A 103 7.25 21.74 -14.49
C GLU A 103 5.91 21.67 -15.24
N GLY A 104 5.08 20.67 -14.95
CA GLY A 104 3.79 20.44 -15.62
C GLY A 104 2.60 21.01 -14.88
N VAL A 105 2.77 21.38 -13.61
CA VAL A 105 1.68 21.82 -12.73
C VAL A 105 1.59 23.34 -12.64
N LYS A 106 0.35 23.82 -12.50
CA LYS A 106 0.02 25.21 -12.19
C LYS A 106 -0.45 25.33 -10.74
N LEU A 107 -0.14 26.47 -10.11
CA LEU A 107 -0.62 26.80 -8.77
C LEU A 107 -2.01 27.43 -8.88
N VAL A 108 -3.01 26.72 -8.39
CA VAL A 108 -4.42 27.17 -8.40
C VAL A 108 -4.74 28.00 -7.17
N GLY A 109 -4.14 27.68 -6.02
CA GLY A 109 -4.36 28.43 -4.80
C GLY A 109 -3.61 27.89 -3.61
N THR A 110 -3.83 28.51 -2.45
CA THR A 110 -3.24 28.09 -1.18
C THR A 110 -4.31 28.05 -0.10
N ILE A 111 -4.21 27.05 0.77
CA ILE A 111 -5.08 26.87 1.93
C ILE A 111 -4.26 27.30 3.15
N GLU A 112 -4.65 28.43 3.73
CA GLU A 112 -4.08 28.89 4.99
C GLU A 112 -4.61 28.04 6.15
N SER A 113 -3.73 27.74 7.09
CA SER A 113 -4.08 27.02 8.31
C SER A 113 -3.59 27.83 9.50
N GLU A 114 -4.41 27.93 10.55
CA GLU A 114 -4.15 28.79 11.73
C GLU A 114 -2.79 28.47 12.40
N GLY A 115 -2.30 27.23 12.26
CA GLY A 115 -0.99 26.79 12.75
C GLY A 115 0.21 27.09 11.84
N GLY A 116 0.07 27.94 10.82
CA GLY A 116 1.16 28.33 9.91
C GLY A 116 1.57 27.25 8.90
N THR A 117 0.89 26.10 8.87
CA THR A 117 1.12 25.02 7.91
C THR A 117 0.26 25.22 6.67
N ASN A 118 0.67 26.15 5.82
CA ASN A 118 -0.03 26.41 4.56
C ASN A 118 0.10 25.21 3.62
N ARG A 119 -0.94 25.00 2.82
CA ARG A 119 -0.98 23.95 1.79
C ARG A 119 -1.18 24.56 0.42
N ALA A 120 -0.48 24.03 -0.57
CA ALA A 120 -0.61 24.42 -1.96
C ALA A 120 -1.64 23.54 -2.67
N LEU A 121 -2.53 24.16 -3.45
CA LEU A 121 -3.42 23.49 -4.39
C LEU A 121 -2.83 23.61 -5.79
N LEU A 122 -2.43 22.48 -6.37
CA LEU A 122 -1.80 22.39 -7.68
C LEU A 122 -2.71 21.61 -8.64
N GLU A 123 -2.64 21.92 -9.91
CA GLU A 123 -3.34 21.18 -10.97
C GLU A 123 -2.36 20.89 -12.12
N ASP A 124 -2.38 19.68 -12.65
CA ASP A 124 -1.61 19.30 -13.85
C ASP A 124 -2.42 19.55 -15.12
N LYS A 125 -1.78 19.51 -16.28
CA LYS A 125 -2.41 19.64 -17.61
C LYS A 125 -3.47 18.56 -17.88
N GLU A 126 -3.35 17.43 -17.21
CA GLU A 126 -4.29 16.31 -17.28
C GLU A 126 -5.53 16.50 -16.38
N GLY A 127 -5.60 17.61 -15.62
CA GLY A 127 -6.71 17.92 -14.72
C GLY A 127 -6.63 17.22 -13.35
N TYR A 128 -5.50 16.60 -13.02
CA TYR A 128 -5.27 16.04 -11.69
C TYR A 128 -4.91 17.14 -10.69
N SER A 129 -5.59 17.16 -9.55
CA SER A 129 -5.35 18.10 -8.47
C SER A 129 -4.52 17.49 -7.34
N TYR A 130 -3.56 18.25 -6.82
CA TYR A 130 -2.68 17.85 -5.73
C TYR A 130 -2.74 18.87 -4.59
N ILE A 131 -2.70 18.37 -3.35
CA ILE A 131 -2.58 19.21 -2.15
C ILE A 131 -1.23 18.88 -1.51
N LEU A 132 -0.32 19.85 -1.47
CA LEU A 132 1.02 19.66 -0.92
C LEU A 132 1.26 20.58 0.28
N LYS A 133 2.01 20.09 1.26
CA LYS A 133 2.59 20.89 2.35
C LYS A 133 4.12 20.95 2.22
N ALA A 134 4.75 21.82 3.00
CA ALA A 134 6.21 21.85 3.12
C ALA A 134 6.76 20.46 3.52
N GLY A 135 7.81 20.03 2.83
CA GLY A 135 8.43 18.71 3.00
C GLY A 135 7.82 17.59 2.15
N ASP A 136 6.68 17.80 1.48
CA ASP A 136 6.09 16.77 0.61
C ASP A 136 6.94 16.54 -0.63
N LYS A 137 6.90 15.30 -1.13
CA LYS A 137 7.72 14.85 -2.25
C LYS A 137 7.08 15.23 -3.58
N VAL A 138 7.92 15.72 -4.48
CA VAL A 138 7.58 15.99 -5.88
C VAL A 138 8.58 15.25 -6.77
N ARG A 139 8.31 15.19 -8.08
CA ARG A 139 9.26 14.56 -8.99
C ARG A 139 10.59 15.30 -8.91
N ASN A 140 11.68 14.54 -8.71
CA ASN A 140 13.03 15.07 -8.56
C ASN A 140 13.22 16.05 -7.39
N GLY A 141 12.35 16.07 -6.37
CA GLY A 141 12.47 17.10 -5.34
C GLY A 141 11.49 17.01 -4.18
N TYR A 142 11.35 18.14 -3.49
CA TYR A 142 10.37 18.34 -2.43
C TYR A 142 9.90 19.79 -2.35
N VAL A 143 8.76 20.01 -1.68
CA VAL A 143 8.26 21.35 -1.38
C VAL A 143 9.10 21.98 -0.28
N LEU A 144 9.73 23.11 -0.56
CA LEU A 144 10.52 23.84 0.41
C LEU A 144 9.61 24.59 1.38
N ARG A 145 8.68 25.40 0.85
CA ARG A 145 7.72 26.20 1.63
C ARG A 145 6.55 26.65 0.77
N VAL A 146 5.42 26.91 1.44
CA VAL A 146 4.18 27.40 0.85
C VAL A 146 3.88 28.78 1.45
N GLU A 147 3.88 29.82 0.61
CA GLU A 147 3.43 31.17 0.97
C GLU A 147 1.96 31.35 0.53
N ARG A 148 1.42 32.58 0.57
CA ARG A 148 0.02 32.84 0.19
C ARG A 148 -0.18 32.75 -1.32
N ASP A 149 0.68 33.41 -2.09
CA ASP A 149 0.51 33.52 -3.54
C ASP A 149 1.58 32.74 -4.31
N LYS A 150 2.53 32.13 -3.58
CA LYS A 150 3.70 31.45 -4.16
C LYS A 150 4.06 30.18 -3.42
N VAL A 151 4.60 29.22 -4.17
CA VAL A 151 5.13 27.96 -3.64
C VAL A 151 6.53 27.76 -4.14
N TYR A 152 7.43 27.36 -3.24
CA TYR A 152 8.83 27.10 -3.53
C TYR A 152 9.12 25.61 -3.47
N PHE A 153 9.77 25.09 -4.49
CA PHE A 153 10.19 23.71 -4.61
C PHE A 153 11.71 23.63 -4.71
N GLN A 154 12.30 22.62 -4.10
CA GLN A 154 13.70 22.26 -4.29
C GLN A 154 13.77 21.06 -5.22
N ILE A 155 14.37 21.24 -6.41
CA ILE A 155 14.50 20.21 -7.45
C ILE A 155 15.97 19.83 -7.63
N PHE A 156 16.22 18.55 -7.90
CA PHE A 156 17.53 17.93 -8.10
C PHE A 156 17.60 17.29 -9.48
N GLU A 157 18.39 17.88 -10.38
CA GLU A 157 18.52 17.43 -11.76
C GLU A 157 19.99 17.46 -12.17
N TYR A 158 20.45 16.37 -12.81
CA TYR A 158 21.83 16.26 -13.31
C TYR A 158 22.93 16.52 -12.25
N GLY A 159 22.65 16.14 -10.99
CA GLY A 159 23.55 16.34 -9.86
C GLY A 159 23.56 17.75 -9.30
N TRP A 160 22.71 18.66 -9.81
CA TRP A 160 22.59 20.04 -9.36
C TRP A 160 21.24 20.27 -8.68
N SER A 161 21.19 21.22 -7.73
CA SER A 161 19.96 21.58 -7.03
C SER A 161 19.52 22.99 -7.41
N ARG A 162 18.26 23.17 -7.85
CA ARG A 162 17.66 24.49 -8.15
C ARG A 162 16.35 24.70 -7.39
N THR A 163 16.07 25.95 -7.06
CA THR A 163 14.80 26.35 -6.44
C THR A 163 13.86 26.85 -7.52
N VAL A 164 12.69 26.24 -7.64
CA VAL A 164 11.64 26.64 -8.58
C VAL A 164 10.51 27.27 -7.78
N SER A 165 10.01 28.43 -8.23
CA SER A 165 8.85 29.08 -7.62
C SER A 165 7.68 29.09 -8.59
N LEU A 166 6.51 28.63 -8.14
CA LEU A 166 5.25 28.81 -8.85
C LEU A 166 4.45 29.91 -8.17
N ALA A 167 3.93 30.85 -8.96
CA ALA A 167 2.99 31.88 -8.50
C ALA A 167 1.58 31.51 -8.92
N ILE A 168 0.59 32.04 -8.21
CA ILE A 168 -0.82 31.83 -8.55
C ILE A 168 -1.09 32.41 -9.94
N GLU A 169 -1.85 31.67 -10.76
CA GLU A 169 -2.22 32.12 -12.09
C GLU A 169 -3.30 33.20 -11.96
N GLU A 170 -2.98 34.45 -12.31
CA GLU A 170 -3.97 35.53 -12.42
C GLU A 170 -4.68 35.41 -13.77
N PHE A 171 -6.02 35.34 -13.74
CA PHE A 171 -6.89 35.32 -14.93
C PHE A 171 -7.30 36.73 -15.35
#